data_AF-A0A1Q7DNA5-F1
#
_entry.id   AF-A0A1Q7DNA5-F1
#
_cell.length_a   1.000
_cell.length_b   1.000
_cell.length_c   1.000
_cell.angle_alpha   90.00
_cell.angle_beta   90.00
_cell.angle_gamma   90.00
#
_symmetry.space_group_name_H-M   'P 1'
#
loop_
_entity.id
_entity.type
_entity.pdbx_description
1 polymer ?
#
loop_
_entity_poly.entity_id
_entity_poly.type
_entity_poly.pdbx_seq_one_letter_code
_entity_poly.pdbx_strand_id
1 'polypeptide(L)'
;MACPVCGRPLPRSARFCPNCGAAIGPLLGTEERKMVTVLFADLVDSTGLAQRLDPERAREILGSFFDAAAEELNALRGRTEKFIGDAVMAVFGLPTVHEDDALRAVRAGLAIRGRARRLTQSAGLAEPLQVRIGIESGEAATGLGPAGQLLVTGQVVNVAARLQAAAIPGQILAGTTTHALTTTKVSYGRRKTVKAKGFDTALEAFPVEGLTPRSARRTIPFVGRSSEQAILGQSLGLASTTGKPVLVTVVGEPGIGKSRLAEELAAGMSAAVPILRGESRAYADTATFSPVAAIVGDLAGINQDDPPETVGRRLRELVGVACDPAEVDRIVERLALLFGLSEGRREESAFVHDVQAGFIALIDGLARDHPVLLLFEDAHMLKPAMLDLIERLGSRGRRGPRRALVLAARSVTSRRPRSPGVQAETRSSSSRRQACSCRRATAVLGRTGRFFLRLCRQWSARGWMRCRQDFASWPGSRLCSFIRSTYRPSRRLMKR
;
A
#
# COMPACT_ATOMS: atom_id res chain seq x y z
N MET A 1 -8.23 50.17 -7.10
CA MET A 1 -7.74 49.36 -5.96
C MET A 1 -6.42 48.73 -6.37
N ALA A 2 -5.42 48.67 -5.49
CA ALA A 2 -4.16 47.97 -5.74
C ALA A 2 -4.15 46.62 -5.03
N CYS A 3 -3.43 45.64 -5.58
CA CYS A 3 -3.26 44.33 -4.95
C CYS A 3 -2.47 44.47 -3.64
N PRO A 4 -2.96 43.94 -2.50
CA PRO A 4 -2.24 44.00 -1.22
C PRO A 4 -0.98 43.14 -1.21
N VAL A 5 -0.85 42.19 -2.14
CA VAL A 5 0.32 41.30 -2.24
C VAL A 5 1.39 41.86 -3.18
N CYS A 6 1.01 42.30 -4.38
CA CYS A 6 1.98 42.70 -5.41
C CYS A 6 1.92 44.19 -5.79
N GLY A 7 1.10 45.00 -5.12
CA GLY A 7 1.00 46.45 -5.32
C GLY A 7 0.45 46.91 -6.66
N ARG A 8 0.16 46.01 -7.61
CA ARG A 8 -0.30 46.38 -8.95
C ARG A 8 -1.77 46.79 -8.98
N PRO A 9 -2.15 47.73 -9.87
CA PRO A 9 -3.54 48.15 -10.01
C PRO A 9 -4.42 46.99 -10.46
N LEU A 10 -5.59 46.88 -9.82
CA LEU A 10 -6.58 45.85 -10.07
C LEU A 10 -7.76 46.40 -10.88
N PRO A 11 -8.26 45.64 -11.86
CA PRO A 11 -9.54 45.92 -12.51
C PRO A 11 -10.66 46.03 -11.46
N ARG A 12 -11.64 46.91 -11.70
CA ARG A 12 -12.71 47.24 -10.74
C ARG A 12 -13.57 46.03 -10.29
N SER A 13 -13.57 44.93 -11.03
CA SER A 13 -14.32 43.68 -10.73
C SER A 13 -13.44 42.44 -10.51
N ALA A 14 -12.12 42.60 -10.36
CA ALA A 14 -11.20 41.46 -10.24
C ALA A 14 -11.34 40.74 -8.89
N ARG A 15 -11.79 39.47 -8.91
CA ARG A 15 -11.80 38.56 -7.73
C ARG A 15 -10.41 37.98 -7.41
N PHE A 16 -9.54 37.92 -8.41
CA PHE A 16 -8.15 37.48 -8.28
C PHE A 16 -7.23 38.47 -9.01
N CYS A 17 -6.04 38.69 -8.48
CA CYS A 17 -5.03 39.50 -9.13
C CYS A 17 -4.54 38.79 -10.41
N PRO A 18 -4.68 39.39 -11.60
CA PRO A 18 -4.24 38.76 -12.84
C PRO A 18 -2.71 38.61 -12.95
N ASN A 19 -1.95 39.31 -12.08
CA ASN A 19 -0.50 39.30 -12.12
C ASN A 19 0.13 38.28 -11.14
N CYS A 20 -0.42 38.13 -9.93
CA CYS A 20 0.14 37.23 -8.91
C CYS A 20 -0.83 36.15 -8.41
N GLY A 21 -2.09 36.14 -8.85
CA GLY A 21 -3.09 35.16 -8.45
C GLY A 21 -3.73 35.38 -7.07
N ALA A 22 -3.31 36.41 -6.33
CA ALA A 22 -3.86 36.70 -5.00
C ALA A 22 -5.36 37.06 -5.06
N ALA A 23 -6.20 36.45 -4.22
CA ALA A 23 -7.62 36.78 -4.13
C ALA A 23 -7.83 38.21 -3.59
N ILE A 24 -8.71 38.99 -4.22
CA ILE A 24 -8.99 40.38 -3.88
C ILE A 24 -10.47 40.49 -3.52
N GLY A 25 -10.74 40.64 -2.23
CA GLY A 25 -12.08 40.74 -1.66
C GLY A 25 -12.55 39.45 -0.98
N PRO A 26 -13.57 39.53 -0.10
CA PRO A 26 -14.18 38.35 0.46
C PRO A 26 -14.77 37.55 -0.69
N LEU A 27 -14.28 36.32 -0.85
CA LEU A 27 -15.03 35.29 -1.56
C LEU A 27 -16.28 35.08 -0.69
N LEU A 28 -17.34 35.88 -0.92
CA LEU A 28 -18.69 35.51 -0.50
C LEU A 28 -18.91 34.16 -1.15
N GLY A 29 -18.66 33.12 -0.37
CA GLY A 29 -18.54 31.75 -0.82
C GLY A 29 -19.87 31.39 -1.42
N THR A 30 -19.89 31.19 -2.73
CA THR A 30 -21.01 30.51 -3.37
C THR A 30 -21.23 29.21 -2.61
N GLU A 31 -22.45 29.00 -2.10
CA GLU A 31 -22.84 27.74 -1.50
C GLU A 31 -22.63 26.64 -2.54
N GLU A 32 -21.49 25.96 -2.46
CA GLU A 32 -21.16 24.86 -3.34
C GLU A 32 -21.57 23.58 -2.65
N ARG A 33 -22.43 22.80 -3.31
CA ARG A 33 -22.73 21.42 -2.91
C ARG A 33 -21.50 20.58 -3.18
N LYS A 34 -20.90 20.06 -2.11
CA LYS A 34 -19.72 19.20 -2.16
C LYS A 34 -19.98 17.90 -1.43
N MET A 35 -19.39 16.84 -1.95
CA MET A 35 -19.28 15.57 -1.25
C MET A 35 -18.22 15.71 -0.16
N VAL A 36 -18.62 15.59 1.11
CA VAL A 36 -17.73 15.75 2.27
C VAL A 36 -17.85 14.56 3.20
N THR A 37 -16.85 14.37 4.06
CA THR A 37 -16.94 13.46 5.19
C THR A 37 -16.82 14.24 6.49
N VAL A 38 -17.79 14.07 7.38
CA VAL A 38 -17.86 14.75 8.68
C VAL A 38 -17.51 13.74 9.77
N LEU A 39 -16.63 14.15 10.68
CA LEU A 39 -16.27 13.42 11.88
C LEU A 39 -16.64 14.25 13.10
N PHE A 40 -17.35 13.63 14.04
CA PHE A 40 -17.55 14.14 15.39
C PHE A 40 -16.81 13.23 16.38
N ALA A 41 -16.04 13.84 17.28
CA ALA A 41 -15.35 13.14 18.36
C ALA A 41 -15.65 13.85 19.68
N ASP A 42 -16.06 13.10 20.69
CA ASP A 42 -16.46 13.62 21.99
C ASP A 42 -15.82 12.80 23.10
N LEU A 43 -15.44 13.46 24.19
CA LEU A 43 -14.80 12.81 25.34
C LEU A 43 -15.87 12.35 26.34
N VAL A 44 -15.85 11.08 26.69
CA VAL A 44 -16.81 10.49 27.63
C VAL A 44 -16.58 11.05 29.03
N ASP A 45 -17.66 11.50 29.67
CA ASP A 45 -17.68 11.99 31.05
C ASP A 45 -16.66 13.11 31.33
N SER A 46 -16.47 14.02 30.36
CA SER A 46 -15.60 15.19 30.51
C SER A 46 -15.95 16.03 31.75
N THR A 47 -17.25 16.13 32.06
CA THR A 47 -17.78 16.88 33.20
C THR A 47 -17.49 16.17 34.52
N GLY A 48 -17.65 14.85 34.58
CA GLY A 48 -17.27 14.07 35.77
C GLY A 48 -15.77 14.09 36.00
N LEU A 49 -14.95 14.06 34.95
CA LEU A 49 -13.50 14.23 35.03
C LEU A 49 -13.14 15.61 35.64
N ALA A 50 -13.81 16.67 35.21
CA ALA A 50 -13.61 18.02 35.74
C ALA A 50 -14.09 18.22 37.19
N GLN A 51 -15.01 17.37 37.66
CA GLN A 51 -15.46 17.36 39.06
C GLN A 51 -14.55 16.55 39.99
N ARG A 52 -13.92 15.48 39.47
CA ARG A 52 -13.06 14.58 40.25
C ARG A 52 -11.61 15.06 40.36
N LEU A 53 -11.15 15.88 39.42
CA LEU A 53 -9.81 16.45 39.40
C LEU A 53 -9.83 17.91 39.84
N ASP A 54 -8.66 18.39 40.28
CA ASP A 54 -8.43 19.82 40.43
C ASP A 54 -8.71 20.55 39.10
N PRO A 55 -9.41 21.71 39.09
CA PRO A 55 -9.77 22.43 37.88
C PRO A 55 -8.58 22.75 36.96
N GLU A 56 -7.41 23.06 37.51
CA GLU A 56 -6.21 23.34 36.71
C GLU A 56 -5.72 22.08 36.00
N ARG A 57 -5.70 20.95 36.73
CA ARG A 57 -5.30 19.66 36.19
C ARG A 57 -6.29 19.13 35.16
N ALA A 58 -7.59 19.29 35.39
CA ALA A 58 -8.63 18.93 34.44
C ALA A 58 -8.47 19.73 33.14
N ARG A 59 -8.24 21.05 33.24
CA ARG A 59 -8.03 21.92 32.09
C ARG A 59 -6.78 21.53 31.28
N GLU A 60 -5.68 21.18 31.94
CA GLU A 60 -4.45 20.73 31.30
C GLU A 60 -4.65 19.44 30.49
N ILE A 61 -5.33 18.44 31.08
CA ILE A 61 -5.58 17.14 30.44
C ILE A 61 -6.54 17.29 29.27
N LEU A 62 -7.64 18.02 29.45
CA LEU A 62 -8.61 18.28 28.40
C LEU A 62 -7.97 19.05 27.25
N GLY A 63 -7.20 20.10 27.54
CA GLY A 63 -6.44 20.85 26.54
C GLY A 63 -5.50 19.95 25.75
N SER A 64 -4.69 19.15 26.44
CA SER A 64 -3.74 18.21 25.81
C SER A 64 -4.45 17.18 24.90
N PHE A 65 -5.62 16.70 25.31
CA PHE A 65 -6.42 15.79 24.48
C PHE A 65 -6.92 16.49 23.22
N PHE A 66 -7.50 17.68 23.36
CA PHE A 66 -8.05 18.43 22.23
C PHE A 66 -6.98 18.88 21.23
N ASP A 67 -5.82 19.31 21.72
CA ASP A 67 -4.67 19.65 20.88
C ASP A 67 -4.19 18.43 20.10
N ALA A 68 -4.00 17.29 20.79
CA ALA A 68 -3.62 16.04 20.13
C ALA A 68 -4.66 15.56 19.11
N ALA A 69 -5.96 15.73 19.39
CA ALA A 69 -7.02 15.39 18.45
C ALA A 69 -6.98 16.31 17.21
N ALA A 70 -6.80 17.61 17.41
CA ALA A 70 -6.67 18.59 16.32
C ALA A 70 -5.43 18.31 15.45
N GLU A 71 -4.30 17.93 16.05
CA GLU A 71 -3.10 17.51 15.32
C GLU A 71 -3.37 16.32 14.38
N GLU A 72 -4.01 15.25 14.87
CA GLU A 72 -4.33 14.06 14.06
C GLU A 72 -5.30 14.39 12.92
N LEU A 73 -6.29 15.25 13.18
CA LEU A 73 -7.25 15.70 12.17
C LEU A 73 -6.55 16.51 11.07
N ASN A 74 -5.73 17.48 11.46
CA ASN A 74 -4.97 18.32 10.54
C ASN A 74 -3.94 17.50 9.74
N ALA A 75 -3.24 16.55 10.36
CA ALA A 75 -2.28 15.67 9.70
C ALA A 75 -2.91 14.84 8.57
N LEU A 76 -4.19 14.50 8.72
CA LEU A 76 -4.98 13.77 7.72
C LEU A 76 -5.81 14.70 6.82
N ARG A 77 -5.51 16.01 6.81
CA ARG A 77 -6.18 17.04 6.01
C ARG A 77 -7.68 17.18 6.31
N GLY A 78 -8.09 16.80 7.51
CA GLY A 78 -9.38 17.17 8.06
C GLY A 78 -9.30 18.62 8.55
N ARG A 79 -10.24 19.46 8.12
CA ARG A 79 -10.37 20.82 8.63
C ARG A 79 -11.19 20.76 9.91
N THR A 80 -10.58 21.11 11.04
CA THR A 80 -11.30 21.24 12.31
C THR A 80 -12.25 22.43 12.26
N GLU A 81 -13.47 22.23 12.74
CA GLU A 81 -14.48 23.26 12.91
C GLU A 81 -14.95 23.29 14.36
N LYS A 82 -15.47 24.46 14.78
CA LYS A 82 -15.72 24.89 16.16
C LYS A 82 -15.85 23.77 17.21
N PHE A 83 -15.12 23.92 18.31
CA PHE A 83 -15.37 23.22 19.56
C PHE A 83 -16.78 23.54 20.05
N ILE A 84 -17.66 22.55 20.12
CA ILE A 84 -18.97 22.70 20.76
C ILE A 84 -18.83 22.01 22.12
N GLY A 85 -18.45 22.78 23.15
CA GLY A 85 -18.15 22.23 24.46
C GLY A 85 -16.94 21.30 24.40
N ASP A 86 -17.16 20.02 24.71
CA ASP A 86 -16.20 18.91 24.75
C ASP A 86 -16.14 18.08 23.45
N ALA A 87 -16.92 18.46 22.43
CA ALA A 87 -16.91 17.79 21.15
C ALA A 87 -16.07 18.54 20.09
N VAL A 88 -15.28 17.77 19.35
CA VAL A 88 -14.51 18.20 18.18
C VAL A 88 -15.25 17.79 16.91
N MET A 89 -15.50 18.76 16.03
CA MET A 89 -16.00 18.52 14.68
C MET A 89 -14.86 18.70 13.67
N ALA A 90 -14.80 17.83 12.67
CA ALA A 90 -13.92 18.02 11.53
C ALA A 90 -14.58 17.61 10.23
N VAL A 91 -14.18 18.29 9.16
CA VAL A 91 -14.69 18.07 7.81
C VAL A 91 -13.55 17.76 6.86
N PHE A 92 -13.67 16.64 6.16
CA PHE A 92 -12.77 16.21 5.10
C PHE A 92 -13.42 16.49 3.74
N GLY A 93 -12.59 16.82 2.76
CA GLY A 93 -13.01 17.22 1.41
C GLY A 93 -13.15 18.73 1.21
N LEU A 94 -12.65 19.53 2.14
CA LEU A 94 -12.59 20.99 2.03
C LEU A 94 -11.18 21.51 2.31
N PRO A 95 -10.69 22.52 1.56
CA PRO A 95 -11.33 23.16 0.40
C PRO A 95 -11.36 22.29 -0.87
N THR A 96 -10.59 21.20 -0.87
CA THR A 96 -10.43 20.27 -2.00
C THR A 96 -10.95 18.88 -1.62
N VAL A 97 -11.80 18.32 -2.47
CA VAL A 97 -12.34 16.96 -2.34
C VAL A 97 -11.31 15.93 -2.83
N HIS A 98 -11.15 14.83 -2.11
CA HIS A 98 -10.32 13.69 -2.47
C HIS A 98 -11.13 12.39 -2.39
N GLU A 99 -10.77 11.42 -3.24
CA GLU A 99 -11.42 10.11 -3.28
C GLU A 99 -11.25 9.30 -1.98
N ASP A 100 -10.24 9.59 -1.17
CA ASP A 100 -9.92 8.89 0.07
C ASP A 100 -10.35 9.63 1.35
N ASP A 101 -11.13 10.72 1.24
CA ASP A 101 -11.54 11.52 2.41
C ASP A 101 -12.30 10.70 3.46
N ALA A 102 -13.18 9.77 3.04
CA ALA A 102 -13.86 8.85 3.95
C ALA A 102 -12.89 7.96 4.74
N LEU A 103 -11.84 7.47 4.08
CA LEU A 103 -10.80 6.66 4.73
C LEU A 103 -9.94 7.50 5.68
N ARG A 104 -9.61 8.75 5.29
CA ARG A 104 -8.86 9.68 6.14
C ARG A 104 -9.62 10.00 7.42
N ALA A 105 -10.93 10.21 7.35
CA ALA A 105 -11.77 10.41 8.52
C ALA A 105 -11.73 9.19 9.46
N VAL A 106 -11.89 7.97 8.91
CA VAL A 106 -11.81 6.74 9.72
C VAL A 106 -10.43 6.58 10.38
N ARG A 107 -9.35 6.88 9.65
CA ARG A 107 -7.98 6.88 10.19
C ARG A 107 -7.80 7.89 11.32
N ALA A 108 -8.32 9.10 11.16
CA ALA A 108 -8.26 10.12 12.19
C ALA A 108 -9.02 9.67 13.44
N GLY A 109 -10.21 9.10 13.29
CA GLY A 109 -10.97 8.58 14.42
C GLY A 109 -10.21 7.47 15.19
N LEU A 110 -9.56 6.55 14.47
CA LEU A 110 -8.72 5.52 15.08
C LEU A 110 -7.51 6.11 15.81
N ALA A 111 -6.86 7.13 15.23
CA ALA A 111 -5.72 7.81 15.81
C ALA A 111 -6.10 8.59 17.09
N ILE A 112 -7.21 9.34 17.07
CA ILE A 112 -7.76 10.05 18.23
C ILE A 112 -8.05 9.07 19.37
N ARG A 113 -8.70 7.93 19.08
CA ARG A 113 -8.94 6.87 20.07
C ARG A 113 -7.63 6.33 20.66
N GLY A 114 -6.58 6.19 19.84
CA GLY A 114 -5.24 5.80 20.30
C GLY A 114 -4.57 6.86 21.19
N ARG A 115 -4.73 8.15 20.86
CA ARG A 115 -4.22 9.28 21.65
C ARG A 115 -4.87 9.35 23.03
N ALA A 116 -6.19 9.19 23.13
CA ALA A 116 -6.89 9.14 24.41
C ALA A 116 -6.33 8.04 25.35
N ARG A 117 -6.08 6.85 24.80
CA ARG A 117 -5.47 5.73 25.54
C ARG A 117 -4.05 6.05 26.02
N ARG A 118 -3.21 6.64 25.18
CA ARG A 118 -1.84 7.03 25.56
C ARG A 118 -1.83 8.14 26.61
N LEU A 119 -2.71 9.12 26.48
CA LEU A 119 -2.83 10.23 27.42
C LEU A 119 -3.28 9.75 28.80
N THR A 120 -4.20 8.79 28.85
CA THR A 120 -4.58 8.11 30.11
C THR A 120 -3.34 7.57 30.84
N GLN A 121 -2.49 6.85 30.11
CA GLN A 121 -1.29 6.21 30.67
C GLN A 121 -0.26 7.25 31.12
N SER A 122 0.03 8.26 30.30
CA SER A 122 1.02 9.28 30.63
C SER A 122 0.57 10.23 31.74
N ALA A 123 -0.74 10.47 31.87
CA ALA A 123 -1.31 11.33 32.91
C ALA A 123 -1.56 10.60 34.24
N GLY A 124 -1.38 9.27 34.28
CA GLY A 124 -1.57 8.47 35.49
C GLY A 124 -3.03 8.38 35.96
N LEU A 125 -4.00 8.49 35.05
CA LEU A 125 -5.41 8.48 35.40
C LEU A 125 -5.88 7.07 35.79
N ALA A 126 -6.65 6.99 36.88
CA ALA A 126 -7.24 5.72 37.34
C ALA A 126 -8.29 5.17 36.36
N GLU A 127 -9.05 6.06 35.73
CA GLU A 127 -10.04 5.72 34.71
C GLU A 127 -9.54 6.06 33.31
N PRO A 128 -9.80 5.21 32.31
CA PRO A 128 -9.39 5.47 30.94
C PRO A 128 -10.18 6.61 30.30
N LEU A 129 -9.47 7.55 29.68
CA LEU A 129 -10.07 8.51 28.78
C LEU A 129 -10.63 7.77 27.57
N GLN A 130 -11.95 7.86 27.40
CA GLN A 130 -12.67 7.22 26.32
C GLN A 130 -13.32 8.26 25.43
N VAL A 131 -13.37 7.96 24.13
CA VAL A 131 -13.95 8.85 23.12
C VAL A 131 -15.10 8.15 22.41
N ARG A 132 -16.13 8.91 22.07
CA ARG A 132 -17.21 8.50 21.18
C ARG A 132 -17.00 9.20 19.85
N ILE A 133 -17.00 8.44 18.76
CA ILE A 133 -16.72 9.00 17.43
C ILE A 133 -17.80 8.57 16.44
N GLY A 134 -18.33 9.53 15.70
CA GLY A 134 -19.31 9.33 14.63
C GLY A 134 -18.80 9.89 13.32
N ILE A 135 -18.90 9.12 12.24
CA ILE A 135 -18.39 9.49 10.92
C ILE A 135 -19.47 9.24 9.87
N GLU A 136 -19.79 10.24 9.05
CA GLU A 136 -20.66 10.06 7.88
C GLU A 136 -20.12 10.84 6.68
N SER A 137 -20.38 10.31 5.49
CA SER A 137 -20.08 10.94 4.21
C SER A 137 -21.39 11.32 3.53
N GLY A 138 -21.52 12.54 3.04
CA GLY A 138 -22.71 12.99 2.32
C GLY A 138 -22.49 14.29 1.59
N GLU A 139 -23.48 14.69 0.80
CA GLU A 139 -23.53 16.03 0.24
C GLU A 139 -23.78 17.06 1.35
N ALA A 140 -23.01 18.14 1.31
CA ALA A 140 -23.23 19.32 2.14
C ALA A 140 -23.10 20.59 1.30
N ALA A 141 -23.90 21.59 1.63
CA ALA A 141 -23.68 22.96 1.18
C ALA A 141 -22.53 23.54 1.99
N THR A 142 -21.52 24.08 1.28
CA THR A 142 -20.30 24.59 1.89
C THR A 142 -20.07 26.05 1.53
N GLY A 143 -19.66 26.85 2.51
CA GLY A 143 -19.42 28.28 2.35
C GLY A 143 -18.47 28.84 3.41
N LEU A 144 -18.15 30.12 3.28
CA LEU A 144 -17.41 30.87 4.30
C LEU A 144 -18.36 31.87 4.95
N GLY A 145 -18.46 31.82 6.28
CA GLY A 145 -19.23 32.79 7.04
C GLY A 145 -18.56 34.17 7.07
N PRO A 146 -19.24 35.19 7.62
CA PRO A 146 -18.76 36.58 7.62
C PRO A 146 -17.38 36.78 8.25
N ALA A 147 -17.01 35.92 9.20
CA ALA A 147 -15.72 35.92 9.90
C ALA A 147 -14.70 34.91 9.34
N GLY A 148 -14.93 34.33 8.15
CA GLY A 148 -14.04 33.33 7.54
C GLY A 148 -14.15 31.90 8.09
N GLN A 149 -15.07 31.66 9.03
CA GLN A 149 -15.42 30.33 9.54
C GLN A 149 -16.06 29.47 8.44
N LEU A 150 -15.78 28.17 8.40
CA LEU A 150 -16.41 27.29 7.41
C LEU A 150 -17.86 27.07 7.83
N LEU A 151 -18.78 27.24 6.88
CA LEU A 151 -20.16 26.85 7.03
C LEU A 151 -20.32 25.54 6.26
N VAL A 152 -20.70 24.48 6.97
CA VAL A 152 -21.05 23.19 6.39
C VAL A 152 -22.44 22.83 6.87
N THR A 153 -23.39 22.82 5.95
CA THR A 153 -24.80 22.55 6.25
C THR A 153 -25.27 21.38 5.40
N GLY A 154 -25.81 20.35 6.05
CA GLY A 154 -26.33 19.18 5.36
C GLY A 154 -26.73 18.08 6.32
N GLN A 155 -27.51 17.12 5.82
CA GLN A 155 -27.94 15.97 6.60
C GLN A 155 -26.75 15.16 7.14
N VAL A 156 -25.63 15.13 6.41
CA VAL A 156 -24.38 14.48 6.82
C VAL A 156 -23.87 14.94 8.20
N VAL A 157 -23.99 16.23 8.52
CA VAL A 157 -23.54 16.78 9.81
C VAL A 157 -24.39 16.21 10.95
N ASN A 158 -25.71 16.21 10.76
CA ASN A 158 -26.65 15.70 11.75
C ASN A 158 -26.53 14.19 11.95
N VAL A 159 -26.28 13.42 10.87
CA VAL A 159 -26.07 11.97 10.94
C VAL A 159 -24.77 11.65 11.68
N ALA A 160 -23.66 12.32 11.35
CA ALA A 160 -22.38 12.10 12.02
C ALA A 160 -22.44 12.40 13.53
N ALA A 161 -23.09 13.51 13.93
CA ALA A 161 -23.29 13.85 15.34
C ALA A 161 -24.10 12.78 16.08
N ARG A 162 -25.10 12.17 15.43
CA ARG A 162 -25.92 11.11 16.04
C ARG A 162 -25.20 9.80 16.18
N LEU A 163 -24.41 9.44 15.17
CA LEU A 163 -23.54 8.27 15.25
C LEU A 163 -22.56 8.42 16.42
N GLN A 164 -22.04 9.62 16.66
CA GLN A 164 -21.21 9.89 17.84
C GLN A 164 -22.02 9.72 19.13
N ALA A 165 -23.18 10.36 19.25
CA ALA A 165 -23.99 10.29 20.48
C ALA A 165 -24.46 8.86 20.81
N ALA A 166 -24.68 8.02 19.80
CA ALA A 166 -25.08 6.62 19.96
C ALA A 166 -23.92 5.65 20.18
N ALA A 167 -22.68 6.08 19.97
CA ALA A 167 -21.52 5.25 20.20
C ALA A 167 -21.35 4.97 21.70
N ILE A 168 -21.08 3.72 22.05
CA ILE A 168 -20.66 3.40 23.42
C ILE A 168 -19.25 3.94 23.68
N PRO A 169 -18.80 4.13 24.93
CA PRO A 169 -17.47 4.63 25.23
C PRO A 169 -16.35 3.86 24.51
N GLY A 170 -15.47 4.58 23.80
CA GLY A 170 -14.37 4.02 23.02
C GLY A 170 -14.76 3.50 21.63
N GLN A 171 -16.05 3.57 21.27
CA GLN A 171 -16.56 3.09 19.98
C GLN A 171 -16.50 4.18 18.91
N ILE A 172 -16.23 3.73 17.69
CA ILE A 172 -16.30 4.53 16.47
C ILE A 172 -17.42 3.95 15.62
N LEU A 173 -18.39 4.76 15.22
CA LEU A 173 -19.50 4.38 14.34
C LEU A 173 -19.38 5.12 13.00
N ALA A 174 -19.35 4.35 11.92
CA ALA A 174 -19.48 4.88 10.57
C ALA A 174 -20.91 4.74 10.08
N GLY A 175 -21.38 5.73 9.33
CA GLY A 175 -22.66 5.69 8.66
C GLY A 175 -22.60 4.89 7.35
N THR A 176 -23.73 4.85 6.65
CA THR A 176 -23.93 3.95 5.51
C THR A 176 -23.03 4.32 4.34
N THR A 177 -22.92 5.61 4.04
CA THR A 177 -22.12 6.10 2.91
C THR A 177 -20.63 5.94 3.21
N THR A 178 -20.18 6.30 4.42
CA THR A 178 -18.78 6.07 4.82
C THR A 178 -18.40 4.60 4.75
N HIS A 179 -19.29 3.70 5.22
CA HIS A 179 -19.09 2.25 5.10
C HIS A 179 -18.95 1.82 3.64
N ALA A 180 -19.86 2.24 2.75
CA ALA A 180 -19.80 1.91 1.34
C ALA A 180 -18.49 2.39 0.67
N LEU A 181 -18.02 3.59 0.99
CA LEU A 181 -16.80 4.18 0.44
C LEU A 181 -15.51 3.52 0.97
N THR A 182 -15.58 2.77 2.08
CA THR A 182 -14.39 2.24 2.77
C THR A 182 -14.44 0.75 3.08
N THR A 183 -15.46 0.03 2.60
CA THR A 183 -15.70 -1.40 2.86
C THR A 183 -14.49 -2.30 2.54
N THR A 184 -13.69 -1.96 1.53
CA THR A 184 -12.48 -2.73 1.15
C THR A 184 -11.23 -2.38 1.98
N LYS A 185 -11.30 -1.32 2.80
CA LYS A 185 -10.15 -0.71 3.48
C LYS A 185 -10.28 -0.71 5.00
N VAL A 186 -11.47 -0.91 5.53
CA VAL A 186 -11.80 -0.84 6.96
C VAL A 186 -12.49 -2.13 7.38
N SER A 187 -12.10 -2.66 8.55
CA SER A 187 -12.80 -3.78 9.19
C SER A 187 -13.97 -3.25 10.00
N TYR A 188 -15.15 -3.79 9.74
CA TYR A 188 -16.40 -3.39 10.38
C TYR A 188 -17.00 -4.54 11.18
N GLY A 189 -17.49 -4.22 12.38
CA GLY A 189 -18.29 -5.13 13.18
C GLY A 189 -19.73 -5.25 12.65
N ARG A 190 -20.54 -6.04 13.35
CA ARG A 190 -21.95 -6.27 12.97
C ARG A 190 -22.73 -4.94 12.88
N ARG A 191 -23.47 -4.77 11.77
CA ARG A 191 -24.38 -3.63 11.53
C ARG A 191 -25.32 -3.46 12.72
N LYS A 192 -25.48 -2.21 13.17
CA LYS A 192 -26.40 -1.81 14.22
C LYS A 192 -27.42 -0.82 13.70
N THR A 193 -28.60 -0.83 14.30
CA THR A 193 -29.64 0.17 14.07
C THR A 193 -29.69 1.11 15.26
N VAL A 194 -29.48 2.39 15.02
CA VAL A 194 -29.46 3.44 16.03
C VAL A 194 -30.77 4.22 15.96
N LYS A 195 -31.54 4.19 17.05
CA LYS A 195 -32.69 5.10 17.24
C LYS A 195 -32.19 6.36 17.92
N ALA A 196 -32.26 7.49 17.23
CA ALA A 196 -31.94 8.80 17.79
C ALA A 196 -33.23 9.51 18.20
N LYS A 197 -33.25 10.09 19.41
CA LYS A 197 -34.41 10.84 19.93
C LYS A 197 -34.68 12.04 19.01
N GLY A 198 -35.90 12.16 18.48
CA GLY A 198 -36.34 13.30 17.66
C GLY A 198 -36.39 13.10 16.13
N PHE A 199 -36.14 11.90 15.60
CA PHE A 199 -36.32 11.54 14.18
C PHE A 199 -37.12 10.24 14.02
N ASP A 200 -37.98 10.18 13.01
CA ASP A 200 -38.87 9.01 12.74
C ASP A 200 -38.14 7.81 12.12
N THR A 201 -36.91 7.98 11.63
CA THR A 201 -36.18 6.94 10.88
C THR A 201 -34.93 6.50 11.61
N ALA A 202 -34.81 5.18 11.84
CA ALA A 202 -33.63 4.60 12.48
C ALA A 202 -32.42 4.63 11.53
N LEU A 203 -31.24 4.96 12.06
CA LEU A 203 -30.01 5.07 11.28
C LEU A 203 -29.26 3.73 11.29
N GLU A 204 -28.71 3.32 10.15
CA GLU A 204 -27.76 2.21 10.12
C GLU A 204 -26.36 2.69 10.49
N ALA A 205 -25.71 1.95 11.38
CA ALA A 205 -24.39 2.26 11.90
C ALA A 205 -23.48 1.02 11.84
N PHE A 206 -22.24 1.23 11.45
CA PHE A 206 -21.23 0.19 11.28
C PHE A 206 -20.08 0.44 12.25
N PRO A 207 -19.89 -0.40 13.29
CA PRO A 207 -18.77 -0.26 14.22
C PRO A 207 -17.42 -0.42 13.51
N VAL A 208 -16.53 0.56 13.63
CA VAL A 208 -15.17 0.45 13.10
C VAL A 208 -14.30 -0.30 14.10
N GLU A 209 -13.81 -1.48 13.69
CA GLU A 209 -12.91 -2.31 14.50
C GLU A 209 -11.45 -1.91 14.28
N GLY A 210 -11.08 -1.66 13.02
CA GLY A 210 -9.74 -1.25 12.64
C GLY A 210 -9.60 -1.08 11.13
N LEU A 211 -8.38 -0.81 10.68
CA LEU A 211 -8.07 -0.82 9.25
C LEU A 211 -7.75 -2.25 8.80
N THR A 212 -8.06 -2.59 7.55
CA THR A 212 -7.56 -3.85 6.99
C THR A 212 -6.03 -3.84 6.98
N PRO A 213 -5.33 -4.99 7.06
CA PRO A 213 -3.87 -5.04 7.04
C PRO A 213 -3.25 -4.28 5.85
N ARG A 214 -3.95 -4.27 4.71
CA ARG A 214 -3.63 -3.51 3.50
C ARG A 214 -3.69 -2.00 3.71
N SER A 215 -4.65 -1.51 4.49
CA SER A 215 -4.92 -0.08 4.70
C SER A 215 -4.27 0.48 5.97
N ALA A 216 -3.92 -0.37 6.93
CA ALA A 216 -3.14 -0.01 8.10
C ALA A 216 -1.71 0.45 7.73
N ARG A 217 -1.20 0.06 6.56
CA ARG A 217 0.22 0.21 6.17
C ARG A 217 0.57 1.39 5.23
N ARG A 218 -0.31 2.37 4.94
CA ARG A 218 0.06 3.49 4.02
C ARG A 218 -0.37 4.90 4.46
N THR A 219 0.60 5.68 4.95
CA THR A 219 0.69 7.14 4.81
C THR A 219 1.53 7.43 3.55
N ILE A 220 1.14 8.41 2.73
CA ILE A 220 1.73 8.85 1.43
C ILE A 220 1.32 8.00 0.19
N PRO A 221 0.66 8.61 -0.82
CA PRO A 221 0.34 7.99 -2.11
C PRO A 221 1.58 7.52 -2.87
N PHE A 222 1.50 6.36 -3.53
CA PHE A 222 2.57 5.84 -4.37
C PHE A 222 2.49 6.44 -5.79
N VAL A 223 3.33 7.43 -6.08
CA VAL A 223 3.31 8.16 -7.36
C VAL A 223 4.60 7.89 -8.15
N GLY A 224 4.49 7.80 -9.49
CA GLY A 224 5.65 7.82 -10.38
C GLY A 224 6.37 6.48 -10.61
N ARG A 225 5.71 5.34 -10.34
CA ARG A 225 6.29 3.98 -10.46
C ARG A 225 5.37 2.96 -11.14
N SER A 226 4.43 3.44 -11.97
CA SER A 226 3.44 2.59 -12.66
C SER A 226 4.07 1.61 -13.65
N SER A 227 5.20 1.99 -14.27
CA SER A 227 5.97 1.11 -15.16
C SER A 227 6.53 -0.11 -14.43
N GLU A 228 7.12 0.10 -13.26
CA GLU A 228 7.72 -0.96 -12.45
C GLU A 228 6.65 -1.87 -11.86
N GLN A 229 5.52 -1.30 -11.41
CA GLN A 229 4.35 -2.09 -11.00
C GLN A 229 3.82 -2.95 -12.16
N ALA A 230 3.73 -2.40 -13.37
CA ALA A 230 3.28 -3.14 -14.54
C ALA A 230 4.22 -4.31 -14.87
N ILE A 231 5.54 -4.10 -14.80
CA ILE A 231 6.54 -5.17 -15.00
C ILE A 231 6.35 -6.28 -13.97
N LEU A 232 6.23 -5.93 -12.68
CA LEU A 232 6.04 -6.90 -11.60
C LEU A 232 4.73 -7.69 -11.76
N GLY A 233 3.63 -7.00 -12.10
CA GLY A 233 2.35 -7.66 -12.40
C GLY A 233 2.44 -8.61 -13.59
N GLN A 234 3.12 -8.20 -14.67
CA GLN A 234 3.35 -9.06 -15.83
C GLN A 234 4.23 -10.27 -15.49
N SER A 235 5.27 -10.10 -14.66
CA SER A 235 6.10 -11.20 -14.18
C SER A 235 5.30 -12.22 -13.36
N LEU A 236 4.39 -11.78 -12.50
CA LEU A 236 3.47 -12.66 -11.78
C LEU A 236 2.52 -13.40 -12.74
N GLY A 237 1.97 -12.68 -13.72
CA GLY A 237 1.14 -13.25 -14.78
C GLY A 237 1.88 -14.34 -15.57
N LEU A 238 3.14 -14.08 -15.94
CA LEU A 238 3.99 -15.04 -16.63
C LEU A 238 4.27 -16.28 -15.77
N ALA A 239 4.55 -16.10 -14.48
CA ALA A 239 4.75 -17.22 -13.56
C ALA A 239 3.49 -18.10 -13.47
N SER A 240 2.33 -17.46 -13.39
CA SER A 240 1.03 -18.11 -13.30
C SER A 240 0.68 -18.89 -14.57
N THR A 241 0.88 -18.31 -15.76
CA THR A 241 0.50 -18.93 -17.03
C THR A 241 1.49 -19.99 -17.51
N THR A 242 2.79 -19.78 -17.31
CA THR A 242 3.82 -20.69 -17.85
C THR A 242 4.18 -21.83 -16.91
N GLY A 243 3.77 -21.75 -15.64
CA GLY A 243 4.21 -22.71 -14.62
C GLY A 243 5.72 -22.61 -14.32
N LYS A 244 6.38 -21.53 -14.72
CA LYS A 244 7.82 -21.35 -14.51
C LYS A 244 8.05 -20.23 -13.49
N PRO A 245 9.01 -20.40 -12.58
CA PRO A 245 9.29 -19.37 -11.61
C PRO A 245 9.93 -18.18 -12.32
N VAL A 246 9.66 -16.99 -11.80
CA VAL A 246 10.24 -15.73 -12.28
C VAL A 246 10.94 -15.07 -11.10
N LEU A 247 12.24 -14.85 -11.23
CA LEU A 247 13.02 -14.07 -10.27
C LEU A 247 13.18 -12.64 -10.79
N VAL A 248 12.71 -11.68 -10.00
CA VAL A 248 12.87 -10.24 -10.24
C VAL A 248 13.71 -9.64 -9.14
N THR A 249 14.82 -9.00 -9.53
CA THR A 249 15.67 -8.26 -8.58
C THR A 249 15.43 -6.77 -8.76
N VAL A 250 14.94 -6.12 -7.69
CA VAL A 250 14.73 -4.68 -7.66
C VAL A 250 15.99 -4.02 -7.10
N VAL A 251 16.71 -3.27 -7.95
CA VAL A 251 17.95 -2.60 -7.59
C VAL A 251 17.74 -1.10 -7.52
N GLY A 252 18.18 -0.47 -6.43
CA GLY A 252 18.06 0.99 -6.27
C GLY A 252 18.71 1.48 -4.99
N GLU A 253 18.91 2.80 -4.89
CA GLU A 253 19.51 3.45 -3.72
C GLU A 253 18.71 3.18 -2.43
N PRO A 254 19.35 3.14 -1.25
CA PRO A 254 18.63 3.14 0.03
C PRO A 254 17.59 4.27 0.09
N GLY A 255 16.41 3.99 0.65
CA GLY A 255 15.34 5.01 0.75
C GLY A 255 14.54 5.30 -0.54
N ILE A 256 14.92 4.79 -1.71
CA ILE A 256 14.22 5.06 -2.99
C ILE A 256 12.81 4.42 -3.11
N GLY A 257 12.34 3.72 -2.06
CA GLY A 257 11.02 3.08 -2.03
C GLY A 257 10.98 1.66 -2.61
N LYS A 258 12.06 0.87 -2.50
CA LYS A 258 12.07 -0.54 -2.95
C LYS A 258 11.06 -1.41 -2.19
N SER A 259 11.09 -1.36 -0.85
CA SER A 259 10.10 -2.05 -0.01
C SER A 259 8.69 -1.54 -0.32
N ARG A 260 8.54 -0.23 -0.54
CA ARG A 260 7.28 0.38 -0.96
C ARG A 260 6.75 -0.14 -2.29
N LEU A 261 7.62 -0.45 -3.25
CA LEU A 261 7.22 -1.05 -4.52
C LEU A 261 6.73 -2.50 -4.34
N ALA A 262 7.46 -3.30 -3.56
CA ALA A 262 7.08 -4.68 -3.25
C ALA A 262 5.74 -4.75 -2.48
N GLU A 263 5.54 -3.83 -1.54
CA GLU A 263 4.29 -3.68 -0.79
C GLU A 263 3.11 -3.31 -1.68
N GLU A 264 3.26 -2.45 -2.68
CA GLU A 264 2.14 -2.13 -3.59
C GLU A 264 1.76 -3.33 -4.45
N LEU A 265 2.74 -4.09 -4.92
CA LEU A 265 2.47 -5.34 -5.63
C LEU A 265 1.67 -6.29 -4.73
N ALA A 266 2.17 -6.53 -3.51
CA ALA A 266 1.50 -7.37 -2.51
C ALA A 266 0.09 -6.88 -2.20
N ALA A 267 -0.11 -5.56 -2.08
CA ALA A 267 -1.42 -4.99 -1.85
C ALA A 267 -2.36 -5.23 -3.04
N GLY A 268 -1.88 -5.12 -4.28
CA GLY A 268 -2.68 -5.29 -5.50
C GLY A 268 -3.16 -6.72 -5.78
N MET A 269 -2.71 -7.72 -5.02
CA MET A 269 -2.98 -9.13 -5.29
C MET A 269 -4.31 -9.64 -4.71
N SER A 270 -4.91 -10.63 -5.37
CA SER A 270 -6.07 -11.35 -4.85
C SER A 270 -5.70 -12.25 -3.68
N ALA A 271 -6.66 -12.53 -2.79
CA ALA A 271 -6.50 -13.45 -1.66
C ALA A 271 -6.01 -14.88 -2.05
N ALA A 272 -6.19 -15.28 -3.31
CA ALA A 272 -5.74 -16.57 -3.84
C ALA A 272 -4.21 -16.69 -4.02
N VAL A 273 -3.45 -15.60 -3.91
CA VAL A 273 -1.99 -15.63 -4.07
C VAL A 273 -1.32 -15.48 -2.70
N PRO A 274 -0.79 -16.56 -2.09
CA PRO A 274 -0.07 -16.46 -0.84
C PRO A 274 1.18 -15.59 -0.99
N ILE A 275 1.38 -14.69 -0.01
CA ILE A 275 2.49 -13.74 0.03
C ILE A 275 3.39 -14.12 1.20
N LEU A 276 4.58 -14.61 0.89
CA LEU A 276 5.56 -15.13 1.83
C LEU A 276 6.69 -14.12 1.98
N ARG A 277 6.89 -13.59 3.19
CA ARG A 277 7.87 -12.54 3.48
C ARG A 277 9.05 -13.12 4.22
N GLY A 278 10.21 -13.11 3.58
CA GLY A 278 11.48 -13.45 4.20
C GLY A 278 12.07 -12.23 4.88
N GLU A 279 11.68 -11.99 6.12
CA GLU A 279 12.30 -10.98 6.99
C GLU A 279 13.44 -11.63 7.80
N SER A 280 14.58 -10.96 7.91
CA SER A 280 15.66 -11.44 8.77
C SER A 280 15.26 -11.23 10.23
N ARG A 281 14.80 -12.29 10.90
CA ARG A 281 14.56 -12.31 12.36
C ARG A 281 15.75 -12.96 13.05
N ALA A 282 16.13 -12.49 14.22
CA ALA A 282 17.22 -13.09 14.99
C ALA A 282 16.73 -14.38 15.66
N TYR A 283 16.73 -15.49 14.91
CA TYR A 283 16.72 -16.83 15.50
C TYR A 283 18.17 -17.26 15.77
N ALA A 284 18.44 -17.73 16.99
CA ALA A 284 19.77 -18.21 17.39
C ALA A 284 20.20 -19.42 16.53
N ASP A 285 21.51 -19.55 16.31
CA ASP A 285 22.25 -20.60 15.58
C ASP A 285 21.96 -20.87 14.08
N THR A 286 20.85 -20.40 13.50
CA THR A 286 20.56 -20.57 12.05
C THR A 286 20.52 -19.25 11.26
N ALA A 287 21.30 -18.26 11.69
CA ALA A 287 21.33 -16.89 11.14
C ALA A 287 21.46 -16.80 9.60
N THR A 288 22.03 -17.81 8.94
CA THR A 288 22.13 -17.89 7.48
C THR A 288 20.77 -18.01 6.77
N PHE A 289 19.84 -18.79 7.33
CA PHE A 289 18.53 -19.08 6.75
C PHE A 289 17.38 -18.47 7.55
N SER A 290 17.64 -17.43 8.35
CA SER A 290 16.60 -16.79 9.15
C SER A 290 15.40 -16.27 8.35
N PRO A 291 15.54 -15.75 7.10
CA PRO A 291 14.37 -15.38 6.31
C PRO A 291 13.49 -16.57 5.94
N VAL A 292 14.09 -17.75 5.77
CA VAL A 292 13.37 -19.00 5.48
C VAL A 292 12.67 -19.49 6.72
N ALA A 293 13.36 -19.49 7.87
CA ALA A 293 12.77 -19.84 9.16
C ALA A 293 11.55 -18.95 9.48
N ALA A 294 11.63 -17.64 9.19
CA ALA A 294 10.51 -16.72 9.36
C ALA A 294 9.32 -17.08 8.46
N ILE A 295 9.55 -17.38 7.17
CA ILE A 295 8.47 -17.81 6.25
C ILE A 295 7.81 -19.10 6.73
N VAL A 296 8.61 -20.11 7.08
CA VAL A 296 8.11 -21.42 7.50
C VAL A 296 7.37 -21.29 8.84
N GLY A 297 7.90 -20.50 9.77
CA GLY A 297 7.26 -20.23 11.05
C GLY A 297 5.92 -19.51 10.89
N ASP A 298 5.86 -18.46 10.08
CA ASP A 298 4.62 -17.73 9.82
C ASP A 298 3.56 -18.62 9.12
N LEU A 299 3.99 -19.52 8.21
CA LEU A 299 3.10 -20.47 7.53
C LEU A 299 2.56 -21.56 8.45
N ALA A 300 3.40 -22.11 9.33
CA ALA A 300 3.05 -23.18 10.25
C ALA A 300 2.44 -22.66 11.56
N GLY A 301 2.42 -21.34 11.79
CA GLY A 301 2.00 -20.72 13.03
C GLY A 301 2.93 -21.06 14.21
N ILE A 302 4.23 -21.18 13.96
CA ILE A 302 5.25 -21.52 14.97
C ILE A 302 5.80 -20.24 15.61
N ASN A 303 5.82 -20.21 16.94
CA ASN A 303 6.45 -19.17 17.75
C ASN A 303 7.84 -19.61 18.23
N GLN A 304 8.64 -18.63 18.66
CA GLN A 304 10.02 -18.87 19.13
C GLN A 304 10.09 -19.75 20.39
N ASP A 305 9.05 -19.70 21.22
CA ASP A 305 8.98 -20.42 22.50
C ASP A 305 8.20 -21.73 22.42
N ASP A 306 7.80 -22.17 21.22
CA ASP A 306 7.06 -23.43 21.07
C ASP A 306 7.96 -24.64 21.37
N PRO A 307 7.45 -25.66 22.09
CA PRO A 307 8.23 -26.85 22.37
C PRO A 307 8.50 -27.68 21.09
N PRO A 308 9.63 -28.40 21.02
CA PRO A 308 10.04 -29.21 19.86
C PRO A 308 8.95 -30.09 19.24
N GLU A 309 8.15 -30.73 20.08
CA GLU A 309 7.07 -31.63 19.67
C GLU A 309 5.96 -30.85 18.94
N THR A 310 5.67 -29.63 19.39
CA THR A 310 4.68 -28.74 18.76
C THR A 310 5.17 -28.24 17.41
N VAL A 311 6.45 -27.86 17.32
CA VAL A 311 7.09 -27.45 16.06
C VAL A 311 7.04 -28.59 15.05
N GLY A 312 7.45 -29.80 15.42
CA GLY A 312 7.42 -30.97 14.53
C GLY A 312 6.01 -31.33 14.04
N ARG A 313 5.01 -31.25 14.93
CA ARG A 313 3.60 -31.48 14.56
C ARG A 313 3.10 -30.43 13.55
N ARG A 314 3.32 -29.14 13.83
CA ARG A 314 2.90 -28.03 12.95
C ARG A 314 3.58 -28.08 11.59
N LEU A 315 4.86 -28.43 11.54
CA LEU A 315 5.58 -28.65 10.28
C LEU A 315 4.97 -29.80 9.47
N ARG A 316 4.64 -30.92 10.12
CA ARG A 316 4.00 -32.06 9.46
C ARG A 316 2.61 -31.71 8.92
N GLU A 317 1.82 -30.94 9.67
CA GLU A 317 0.52 -30.43 9.21
C GLU A 317 0.68 -29.54 7.97
N LEU A 318 1.60 -28.57 8.00
CA LEU A 318 1.85 -27.68 6.86
C LEU A 318 2.31 -28.46 5.61
N VAL A 319 3.29 -29.34 5.76
CA VAL A 319 3.86 -30.11 4.66
C VAL A 319 2.87 -31.16 4.13
N GLY A 320 2.08 -31.78 5.00
CA GLY A 320 1.06 -32.76 4.61
C GLY A 320 -0.06 -32.16 3.77
N VAL A 321 -0.37 -30.87 3.94
CA VAL A 321 -1.32 -30.14 3.09
C VAL A 321 -0.71 -29.74 1.76
N ALA A 322 0.58 -29.38 1.75
CA ALA A 322 1.23 -28.79 0.57
C ALA A 322 1.91 -29.83 -0.36
N CYS A 323 2.34 -30.97 0.16
CA CYS A 323 3.25 -31.90 -0.52
C CYS A 323 2.69 -33.34 -0.57
N ASP A 324 3.30 -34.17 -1.41
CA ASP A 324 2.87 -35.57 -1.56
C ASP A 324 3.18 -36.39 -0.28
N PRO A 325 2.28 -37.28 0.18
CA PRO A 325 2.43 -38.00 1.44
C PRO A 325 3.74 -38.77 1.59
N ALA A 326 4.28 -39.30 0.49
CA ALA A 326 5.54 -40.07 0.48
C ALA A 326 6.78 -39.23 0.78
N GLU A 327 6.70 -37.90 0.70
CA GLU A 327 7.83 -36.99 0.93
C GLU A 327 7.72 -36.18 2.22
N VAL A 328 6.58 -36.27 2.92
CA VAL A 328 6.28 -35.44 4.09
C VAL A 328 7.36 -35.57 5.14
N ASP A 329 7.69 -36.80 5.57
CA ASP A 329 8.67 -37.01 6.64
C ASP A 329 10.05 -36.45 6.27
N ARG A 330 10.50 -36.70 5.04
CA ARG A 330 11.79 -36.18 4.55
C ARG A 330 11.84 -34.65 4.50
N ILE A 331 10.75 -34.00 4.10
CA ILE A 331 10.67 -32.53 4.04
C ILE A 331 10.61 -31.95 5.45
N VAL A 332 9.83 -32.56 6.35
CA VAL A 332 9.71 -32.15 7.75
C VAL A 332 11.08 -32.24 8.45
N GLU A 333 11.80 -33.36 8.32
CA GLU A 333 13.15 -33.52 8.87
C GLU A 333 14.11 -32.42 8.41
N ARG A 334 14.05 -32.04 7.13
CA ARG A 334 14.90 -30.98 6.56
C ARG A 334 14.53 -29.58 7.04
N LEU A 335 13.24 -29.29 7.18
CA LEU A 335 12.76 -27.98 7.67
C LEU A 335 12.93 -27.83 9.17
N ALA A 336 12.86 -28.93 9.94
CA ALA A 336 13.10 -28.96 11.38
C ALA A 336 14.51 -28.45 11.75
N LEU A 337 15.48 -28.60 10.84
CA LEU A 337 16.83 -28.02 10.97
C LEU A 337 16.83 -26.50 11.15
N LEU A 338 15.84 -25.78 10.59
CA LEU A 338 15.72 -24.32 10.74
C LEU A 338 15.43 -23.90 12.18
N PHE A 339 14.79 -24.78 12.94
CA PHE A 339 14.33 -24.56 14.32
C PHE A 339 15.20 -25.26 15.36
N GLY A 340 16.39 -25.75 14.96
CA GLY A 340 17.35 -26.37 15.89
C GLY A 340 16.98 -27.79 16.34
N LEU A 341 16.02 -28.45 15.68
CA LEU A 341 15.53 -29.78 16.06
C LEU A 341 16.38 -30.94 15.52
N SER A 342 17.68 -30.73 15.32
CA SER A 342 18.56 -31.77 14.78
C SER A 342 19.20 -32.61 15.89
N GLU A 343 19.03 -33.92 15.83
CA GLU A 343 19.87 -34.84 16.60
C GLU A 343 21.25 -34.96 15.93
N GLY A 344 22.28 -34.41 16.58
CA GLY A 344 23.70 -34.60 16.21
C GLY A 344 24.37 -33.44 15.45
N ARG A 345 25.71 -33.37 15.55
CA ARG A 345 26.55 -32.44 14.78
C ARG A 345 26.59 -32.88 13.32
N ARG A 346 25.98 -32.09 12.42
CA ARG A 346 26.06 -32.29 10.96
C ARG A 346 27.18 -31.46 10.35
N GLU A 347 27.74 -31.93 9.25
CA GLU A 347 28.60 -31.10 8.39
C GLU A 347 27.81 -29.91 7.82
N GLU A 348 28.45 -28.74 7.76
CA GLU A 348 27.81 -27.48 7.33
C GLU A 348 27.25 -27.56 5.90
N SER A 349 27.96 -28.25 4.99
CA SER A 349 27.55 -28.44 3.60
C SER A 349 26.26 -29.26 3.47
N ALA A 350 26.15 -30.33 4.26
CA ALA A 350 24.97 -31.19 4.31
C ALA A 350 23.76 -30.43 4.89
N PHE A 351 23.98 -29.65 5.97
CA PHE A 351 22.96 -28.77 6.54
C PHE A 351 22.42 -27.77 5.51
N VAL A 352 23.29 -27.05 4.82
CA VAL A 352 22.92 -26.08 3.78
C VAL A 352 22.11 -26.75 2.67
N HIS A 353 22.57 -27.90 2.19
CA HIS A 353 21.88 -28.64 1.13
C HIS A 353 20.49 -29.09 1.56
N ASP A 354 20.35 -29.66 2.75
CA ASP A 354 19.08 -30.17 3.27
C ASP A 354 18.05 -29.06 3.48
N VAL A 355 18.43 -27.95 4.10
CA VAL A 355 17.55 -26.80 4.29
C VAL A 355 17.08 -26.23 2.95
N GLN A 356 18.00 -26.05 2.00
CA GLN A 356 17.65 -25.58 0.66
C GLN A 356 16.68 -26.55 -0.05
N ALA A 357 16.95 -27.86 0.01
CA ALA A 357 16.13 -28.87 -0.64
C ALA A 357 14.72 -28.97 -0.01
N GLY A 358 14.63 -28.90 1.32
CA GLY A 358 13.37 -28.90 2.05
C GLY A 358 12.50 -27.69 1.73
N PHE A 359 13.10 -26.49 1.74
CA PHE A 359 12.36 -25.27 1.42
C PHE A 359 11.89 -25.22 -0.05
N ILE A 360 12.73 -25.64 -0.98
CA ILE A 360 12.36 -25.71 -2.40
C ILE A 360 11.17 -26.67 -2.60
N ALA A 361 11.18 -27.83 -1.94
CA ALA A 361 10.08 -28.79 -2.02
C ALA A 361 8.77 -28.25 -1.46
N LEU A 362 8.83 -27.52 -0.33
CA LEU A 362 7.65 -26.84 0.24
C LEU A 362 7.07 -25.82 -0.74
N ILE A 363 7.91 -24.96 -1.35
CA ILE A 363 7.46 -23.97 -2.32
C ILE A 363 6.92 -24.62 -3.60
N ASP A 364 7.53 -25.73 -4.06
CA ASP A 364 7.01 -26.52 -5.18
C ASP A 364 5.61 -27.06 -4.89
N GLY A 365 5.35 -27.51 -3.66
CA GLY A 365 4.04 -27.94 -3.21
C GLY A 365 3.02 -26.80 -3.21
N LEU A 366 3.34 -25.69 -2.54
CA LEU A 366 2.47 -24.52 -2.44
C LEU A 366 2.17 -23.87 -3.80
N ALA A 367 3.11 -23.92 -4.74
CA ALA A 367 2.99 -23.31 -6.05
C ALA A 367 2.42 -24.24 -7.15
N ARG A 368 1.93 -25.43 -6.75
CA ARG A 368 1.41 -26.47 -7.65
C ARG A 368 0.17 -26.03 -8.41
N ASP A 369 -0.78 -25.36 -7.74
CA ASP A 369 -2.08 -24.99 -8.32
C ASP A 369 -2.27 -23.47 -8.44
N HIS A 370 -1.65 -22.72 -7.53
CA HIS A 370 -1.77 -21.26 -7.47
C HIS A 370 -0.39 -20.61 -7.47
N PRO A 371 -0.26 -19.38 -8.00
CA PRO A 371 1.00 -18.69 -7.91
C PRO A 371 1.35 -18.35 -6.46
N VAL A 372 2.64 -18.22 -6.15
CA VAL A 372 3.14 -17.81 -4.82
C VAL A 372 4.06 -16.62 -5.01
N LEU A 373 3.92 -15.58 -4.18
CA LEU A 373 4.84 -14.45 -4.15
C LEU A 373 5.79 -14.59 -2.96
N LEU A 374 7.08 -14.69 -3.26
CA LEU A 374 8.17 -14.68 -2.27
C LEU A 374 8.84 -13.30 -2.28
N LEU A 375 8.85 -12.62 -1.13
CA LEU A 375 9.46 -11.31 -0.95
C LEU A 375 10.69 -11.42 -0.04
N PHE A 376 11.86 -11.07 -0.57
CA PHE A 376 13.10 -10.96 0.19
C PHE A 376 13.55 -9.50 0.20
N GLU A 377 13.39 -8.85 1.35
CA GLU A 377 13.92 -7.51 1.58
C GLU A 377 15.40 -7.57 1.94
N ASP A 378 16.11 -6.46 1.70
CA ASP A 378 17.52 -6.31 2.04
C ASP A 378 18.43 -7.47 1.61
N ALA A 379 18.23 -7.98 0.38
CA ALA A 379 19.00 -9.09 -0.17
C ALA A 379 20.53 -8.85 -0.20
N HIS A 380 20.98 -7.60 -0.02
CA HIS A 380 22.40 -7.24 0.10
C HIS A 380 23.03 -7.65 1.44
N MET A 381 22.22 -7.90 2.47
CA MET A 381 22.64 -8.33 3.81
C MET A 381 22.66 -9.87 3.95
N LEU A 382 22.14 -10.59 2.95
CA LEU A 382 22.04 -12.05 3.01
C LEU A 382 23.38 -12.74 2.73
N LYS A 383 23.63 -13.82 3.46
CA LYS A 383 24.82 -14.66 3.25
C LYS A 383 24.76 -15.40 1.90
N PRO A 384 25.90 -15.80 1.32
CA PRO A 384 25.95 -16.49 0.02
C PRO A 384 25.00 -17.68 -0.12
N ALA A 385 24.92 -18.57 0.89
CA ALA A 385 24.06 -19.75 0.84
C ALA A 385 22.55 -19.42 0.73
N MET A 386 22.12 -18.27 1.26
CA MET A 386 20.74 -17.80 1.13
C MET A 386 20.48 -17.18 -0.25
N LEU A 387 21.46 -16.46 -0.81
CA LEU A 387 21.38 -15.94 -2.17
C LEU A 387 21.30 -17.08 -3.20
N ASP A 388 22.10 -18.13 -3.01
CA ASP A 388 22.08 -19.33 -3.87
C ASP A 388 20.71 -20.02 -3.81
N LEU A 389 20.05 -20.03 -2.64
CA LEU A 389 18.67 -20.53 -2.49
C LEU A 389 17.68 -19.67 -3.29
N ILE A 390 17.75 -18.35 -3.19
CA ILE A 390 16.89 -17.42 -3.96
C ILE A 390 17.05 -17.67 -5.47
N GLU A 391 18.28 -17.84 -5.94
CA GLU A 391 18.56 -18.16 -7.34
C GLU A 391 17.99 -19.53 -7.75
N ARG A 392 18.13 -20.55 -6.89
CA ARG A 392 17.53 -21.88 -7.13
C ARG A 392 16.01 -21.84 -7.17
N LEU A 393 15.36 -21.02 -6.35
CA LEU A 393 13.91 -20.82 -6.39
C LEU A 393 13.46 -20.18 -7.70
N GLY A 394 14.25 -19.23 -8.21
CA GLY A 394 14.06 -18.60 -9.52
C GLY A 394 14.36 -19.49 -10.72
N SER A 395 15.03 -20.62 -10.51
CA SER A 395 15.33 -21.60 -11.55
C SER A 395 14.20 -22.63 -11.71
N ARG A 396 14.03 -23.19 -12.92
CA ARG A 396 12.97 -24.17 -13.20
C ARG A 396 13.01 -25.32 -12.19
N GLY A 397 11.86 -25.62 -11.59
CA GLY A 397 11.71 -26.77 -10.70
C GLY A 397 11.93 -28.10 -11.44
N ARG A 398 12.39 -29.11 -10.70
CA ARG A 398 12.59 -30.47 -11.21
C ARG A 398 11.28 -31.29 -11.25
N ARG A 399 10.21 -30.81 -10.61
CA ARG A 399 9.02 -31.61 -10.25
C ARG A 399 7.67 -31.05 -10.73
N GLY A 400 7.66 -30.29 -11.82
CA GLY A 400 6.43 -29.73 -12.41
C GLY A 400 6.39 -28.20 -12.38
N PRO A 401 5.20 -27.60 -12.56
CA PRO A 401 5.08 -26.15 -12.65
C PRO A 401 5.31 -25.50 -11.27
N ARG A 402 6.37 -24.68 -11.16
CA ARG A 402 6.61 -23.81 -9.99
C ARG A 402 6.14 -22.41 -10.34
N ARG A 403 4.88 -22.09 -10.01
CA ARG A 403 4.28 -20.76 -10.27
C ARG A 403 4.74 -19.72 -9.24
N ALA A 404 6.04 -19.57 -9.02
CA ALA A 404 6.56 -18.64 -8.01
C ALA A 404 7.07 -17.34 -8.66
N LEU A 405 6.63 -16.20 -8.15
CA LEU A 405 7.32 -14.92 -8.35
C LEU A 405 8.22 -14.67 -7.14
N VAL A 406 9.53 -14.60 -7.38
CA VAL A 406 10.52 -14.28 -6.34
C VAL A 406 10.98 -12.86 -6.55
N LEU A 407 10.79 -12.01 -5.55
CA LEU A 407 11.22 -10.61 -5.57
C LEU A 407 12.33 -10.40 -4.55
N ALA A 408 13.52 -9.99 -5.02
CA ALA A 408 14.66 -9.67 -4.18
C ALA A 408 15.00 -8.18 -4.28
N ALA A 409 14.89 -7.44 -3.18
CA ALA A 409 15.24 -6.02 -3.15
C ALA A 409 16.71 -5.83 -2.73
N ARG A 410 17.50 -5.13 -3.54
CA ARG A 410 18.94 -4.93 -3.32
C ARG A 410 19.37 -3.47 -3.45
N SER A 411 20.41 -3.08 -2.71
CA SER A 411 21.03 -1.76 -2.83
C SER A 411 22.09 -1.73 -3.94
N VAL A 412 22.34 -0.55 -4.52
CA VAL A 412 23.30 -0.36 -5.63
C VAL A 412 24.75 -0.58 -5.18
N THR A 413 25.05 -0.44 -3.90
CA THR A 413 26.40 -0.48 -3.33
C THR A 413 27.01 -1.89 -3.22
N SER A 414 26.21 -2.96 -3.35
CA SER A 414 26.73 -4.33 -3.26
C SER A 414 27.22 -4.84 -4.64
N ARG A 415 28.54 -4.86 -4.86
CA ARG A 415 29.17 -5.51 -6.02
C ARG A 415 29.20 -7.04 -5.82
N ARG A 416 28.30 -7.75 -6.50
CA ARG A 416 28.50 -9.16 -6.90
C ARG A 416 28.27 -9.28 -8.42
N PRO A 417 29.02 -10.14 -9.15
CA PRO A 417 28.86 -10.31 -10.59
C PRO A 417 27.45 -10.80 -10.96
N ARG A 418 27.06 -10.49 -12.20
CA ARG A 418 25.71 -10.62 -12.76
C ARG A 418 25.20 -12.06 -12.81
N SER A 419 24.02 -12.32 -12.23
CA SER A 419 23.23 -13.55 -12.45
C SER A 419 22.25 -13.35 -13.62
N PRO A 420 21.93 -14.39 -14.42
CA PRO A 420 21.00 -14.28 -15.54
C PRO A 420 19.54 -14.20 -15.06
N GLY A 421 19.03 -12.99 -14.90
CA GLY A 421 17.62 -12.68 -14.63
C GLY A 421 17.19 -11.42 -15.38
N VAL A 422 15.88 -11.24 -15.58
CA VAL A 422 15.34 -10.01 -16.18
C VAL A 422 15.57 -8.86 -15.20
N GLN A 423 16.53 -7.99 -15.51
CA GLN A 423 16.83 -6.81 -14.69
C GLN A 423 15.99 -5.62 -15.15
N ALA A 424 15.20 -5.05 -14.24
CA ALA A 424 14.67 -3.71 -14.40
C ALA A 424 15.71 -2.73 -13.81
N GLU A 425 16.69 -2.29 -14.62
CA GLU A 425 17.59 -1.21 -14.23
C GLU A 425 16.91 0.15 -14.47
N THR A 426 16.55 0.87 -13.41
CA THR A 426 16.14 2.28 -13.51
C THR A 426 17.33 3.18 -13.28
N ARG A 427 17.92 3.74 -14.34
CA ARG A 427 18.84 4.88 -14.25
C ARG A 427 18.04 6.17 -14.42
N SER A 428 17.90 6.96 -13.36
CA SER A 428 17.43 8.34 -13.46
C SER A 428 18.59 9.22 -13.96
N SER A 429 18.54 9.65 -15.22
CA SER A 429 19.50 10.62 -15.74
C SER A 429 19.11 12.03 -15.29
N SER A 430 19.81 12.57 -14.29
CA SER A 430 19.86 14.02 -14.05
C SER A 430 21.30 14.47 -13.78
N SER A 431 21.88 15.11 -14.80
CA SER A 431 23.08 15.98 -14.80
C SER A 431 24.47 15.35 -14.62
N ARG A 432 25.21 15.15 -15.73
CA ARG A 432 26.38 15.96 -16.13
C ARG A 432 27.01 15.40 -17.42
N ARG A 433 27.43 16.33 -18.28
CA ARG A 433 28.11 16.10 -19.56
C ARG A 433 29.50 15.49 -19.32
N GLN A 434 29.85 14.43 -20.02
CA GLN A 434 31.14 14.29 -20.73
C GLN A 434 31.17 13.03 -21.61
N ALA A 435 32.00 13.12 -22.63
CA ALA A 435 31.93 12.41 -23.90
C ALA A 435 32.66 11.05 -23.91
N CYS A 436 32.53 10.38 -25.07
CA CYS A 436 33.35 9.28 -25.61
C CYS A 436 33.14 7.87 -25.02
N SER A 437 32.51 6.99 -25.81
CA SER A 437 33.25 6.07 -26.69
C SER A 437 32.31 4.96 -27.20
N CYS A 438 32.03 5.02 -28.51
CA CYS A 438 31.36 4.00 -29.28
C CYS A 438 32.36 2.89 -29.62
N ARG A 439 32.16 1.66 -29.15
CA ARG A 439 32.61 0.40 -29.78
C ARG A 439 32.05 -0.82 -29.04
N ARG A 440 31.52 -1.77 -29.82
CA ARG A 440 30.96 -3.10 -29.47
C ARG A 440 29.45 -3.16 -29.15
N ALA A 441 28.65 -3.03 -30.20
CA ALA A 441 27.32 -3.64 -30.29
C ALA A 441 27.05 -4.11 -31.72
N THR A 442 27.73 -5.18 -32.16
CA THR A 442 27.59 -5.71 -33.54
C THR A 442 27.37 -7.22 -33.62
N ALA A 443 26.76 -7.88 -32.62
CA ALA A 443 26.65 -9.34 -32.65
C ALA A 443 25.28 -9.99 -32.32
N VAL A 444 24.19 -9.26 -32.05
CA VAL A 444 22.91 -9.93 -31.66
C VAL A 444 21.68 -9.52 -32.48
N LEU A 445 21.82 -8.65 -33.49
CA LEU A 445 20.68 -8.20 -34.34
C LEU A 445 20.37 -9.08 -35.57
N GLY A 446 20.99 -10.26 -35.70
CA GLY A 446 20.76 -11.17 -36.84
C GLY A 446 19.55 -12.11 -36.73
N ARG A 447 18.97 -12.30 -35.53
CA ARG A 447 17.91 -13.30 -35.29
C ARG A 447 16.49 -12.72 -35.16
N THR A 448 16.33 -11.45 -34.80
CA THR A 448 15.00 -10.79 -34.66
C THR A 448 14.39 -10.34 -35.99
N GLY A 449 15.21 -9.97 -36.99
CA GLY A 449 14.71 -9.53 -38.31
C GLY A 449 13.98 -10.63 -39.10
N ARG A 450 14.40 -11.90 -38.96
CA ARG A 450 13.75 -13.04 -39.64
C ARG A 450 12.41 -13.43 -39.02
N PHE A 451 12.17 -13.10 -37.75
CA PHE A 451 10.90 -13.34 -37.08
C PHE A 451 9.82 -12.33 -37.52
N PHE A 452 10.22 -11.07 -37.70
CA PHE A 452 9.33 -10.00 -38.16
C PHE A 452 8.87 -10.19 -39.63
N LEU A 453 9.77 -10.65 -40.50
CA LEU A 453 9.45 -10.98 -41.89
C LEU A 453 8.52 -12.20 -42.03
N ARG A 454 8.57 -13.18 -41.11
CA ARG A 454 7.62 -14.30 -41.07
C ARG A 454 6.23 -13.86 -40.64
N LEU A 455 6.11 -12.96 -39.65
CA LEU A 455 4.83 -12.42 -39.21
C LEU A 455 4.15 -11.60 -40.31
N CYS A 456 4.88 -10.73 -41.01
CA CYS A 456 4.31 -9.93 -42.10
C CYS A 456 3.81 -10.78 -43.28
N ARG A 457 4.50 -11.88 -43.64
CA ARG A 457 4.01 -12.82 -44.66
C ARG A 457 2.76 -13.57 -44.22
N GLN A 458 2.66 -13.92 -42.94
CA GLN A 458 1.50 -14.63 -42.38
C GLN A 458 0.26 -13.73 -42.29
N TRP A 459 0.44 -12.42 -42.13
CA TRP A 459 -0.63 -11.42 -42.04
C TRP A 459 -1.12 -10.97 -43.43
N SER A 460 -0.25 -10.97 -44.44
CA SER A 460 -0.61 -10.76 -45.85
C SER A 460 -1.50 -11.90 -46.39
N ALA A 461 -1.17 -13.16 -46.08
CA ALA A 461 -1.94 -14.34 -46.51
C ALA A 461 -3.35 -14.43 -45.89
N ARG A 462 -3.62 -13.68 -44.81
CA ARG A 462 -4.93 -13.63 -44.13
C ARG A 462 -5.79 -12.43 -44.54
N GLY A 463 -5.33 -11.60 -45.48
CA GLY A 463 -6.14 -10.53 -46.06
C GLY A 463 -6.35 -9.29 -45.17
N TRP A 464 -5.65 -9.16 -44.05
CA TRP A 464 -5.85 -8.08 -43.07
C TRP A 464 -5.09 -6.77 -43.39
N MET A 465 -4.36 -6.68 -44.51
CA MET A 465 -3.76 -5.44 -45.01
C MET A 465 -3.61 -5.46 -46.54
N ARG A 466 -4.11 -4.43 -47.25
CA ARG A 466 -3.64 -4.10 -48.60
C ARG A 466 -2.38 -3.23 -48.48
N CYS A 467 -1.21 -3.85 -48.50
CA CYS A 467 0.05 -3.11 -48.57
C CYS A 467 0.37 -2.80 -50.04
N ARG A 468 0.00 -1.61 -50.53
CA ARG A 468 0.53 -1.06 -51.80
C ARG A 468 1.81 -0.30 -51.48
N GLN A 469 2.95 -0.99 -51.34
CA GLN A 469 4.32 -0.53 -51.65
C GLN A 469 5.36 -1.45 -51.01
N ASP A 470 6.34 -1.88 -51.81
CA ASP A 470 7.45 -2.74 -51.38
C ASP A 470 8.47 -1.97 -50.52
N PHE A 471 8.53 -2.31 -49.23
CA PHE A 471 9.49 -1.75 -48.26
C PHE A 471 10.89 -2.41 -48.32
N ALA A 472 11.15 -3.24 -49.32
CA ALA A 472 12.36 -4.07 -49.37
C ALA A 472 13.65 -3.30 -49.75
N SER A 473 13.58 -2.03 -50.16
CA SER A 473 14.73 -1.28 -50.70
C SER A 473 15.12 -0.01 -49.95
N TRP A 474 14.57 0.26 -48.76
CA TRP A 474 14.87 1.50 -48.02
C TRP A 474 16.09 1.34 -47.08
N PRO A 475 17.13 2.20 -47.18
CA PRO A 475 18.22 2.22 -46.20
C PRO A 475 17.71 2.76 -44.84
N GLY A 476 18.23 2.18 -43.75
CA GLY A 476 17.70 2.32 -42.39
C GLY A 476 17.60 3.74 -41.82
N SER A 477 18.24 4.73 -42.43
CA SER A 477 18.13 6.14 -42.04
C SER A 477 16.78 6.77 -42.41
N ARG A 478 16.11 6.33 -43.48
CA ARG A 478 14.80 6.87 -43.89
C ARG A 478 13.61 6.32 -43.09
N LEU A 479 13.73 5.10 -42.54
CA LEU A 479 12.69 4.50 -41.69
C LEU A 479 12.54 5.25 -40.35
N CYS A 480 13.66 5.71 -39.77
CA CYS A 480 13.67 6.51 -38.54
C CYS A 480 13.11 7.93 -38.74
N SER A 481 13.21 8.50 -39.95
CA SER A 481 12.63 9.80 -40.27
C SER A 481 11.11 9.74 -40.43
N PHE A 482 10.59 8.66 -41.03
CA PHE A 482 9.15 8.42 -41.20
C PHE A 482 8.44 8.23 -39.85
N ILE A 483 9.00 7.44 -38.94
CA ILE A 483 8.43 7.24 -37.59
C ILE A 483 8.41 8.55 -36.79
N ARG A 484 9.39 9.45 -37.00
CA ARG A 484 9.44 10.77 -36.36
C ARG A 484 8.44 11.78 -36.92
N SER A 485 7.92 11.63 -38.15
CA SER A 485 6.95 12.58 -38.73
C SER A 485 5.50 12.25 -38.43
N THR A 486 5.17 10.99 -38.09
CA THR A 486 3.79 10.53 -37.81
C THR A 486 3.28 10.78 -36.38
N TYR A 487 4.09 11.29 -35.44
CA TYR A 487 3.64 11.57 -34.07
C TYR A 487 3.76 13.06 -33.73
N ARG A 488 2.72 13.84 -34.06
CA ARG A 488 2.45 15.16 -33.49
C ARG A 488 1.04 15.12 -32.86
N PRO A 489 0.84 15.53 -31.59
CA PRO A 489 -0.47 15.46 -30.96
C PRO A 489 -1.31 16.68 -31.37
N SER A 490 -2.41 16.46 -32.10
CA SER A 490 -3.44 17.48 -32.31
C SER A 490 -4.61 17.28 -31.34
N ARG A 491 -4.71 18.16 -30.35
CA ARG A 491 -5.98 18.49 -29.70
C ARG A 491 -6.83 19.28 -30.71
N ARG A 492 -8.01 18.79 -31.09
CA ARG A 492 -9.29 19.53 -31.24
C ARG A 492 -10.34 18.72 -32.01
N LEU A 493 -11.59 18.98 -31.60
CA LEU A 493 -12.89 18.78 -32.28
C LEU A 493 -13.72 17.53 -31.91
N MET A 494 -14.57 17.78 -30.91
CA MET A 494 -16.01 17.51 -30.90
C MET A 494 -16.68 17.23 -32.27
N LYS A 495 -17.73 16.40 -32.18
CA LYS A 495 -18.85 16.12 -33.11
C LYS A 495 -18.76 14.81 -33.89
N ARG A 496 -19.30 13.73 -33.31
CA ARG A 496 -20.68 13.27 -33.50
C ARG A 496 -21.04 12.24 -32.44
#